data_AF-A0AAU3XVW1-F1
#
_entry.id   AF-A0AAU3XVW1-F1
#
_cell.length_a   1.000
_cell.length_b   1.000
_cell.length_c   1.000
_cell.angle_alpha   90.00
_cell.angle_beta   90.00
_cell.angle_gamma   90.00
#
_symmetry.space_group_name_H-M   'P 1'
#
loop_
_entity.id
_entity.type
_entity.pdbx_description
1 polymer ?
#
loop_
_entity_poly.entity_id
_entity_poly.type
_entity_poly.pdbx_seq_one_letter_code
_entity_poly.pdbx_strand_id
1 'polypeptide(L)'
;MNKRERWFNEGAPLLRQVMERIGLADRLPSDDPYYACPCCLYAFPLEAVAAQKLTIEHVPPEALDGKGMLLTCKRCNNDAGRDFDSHAQMRAEFYNMLAGKGTKRPLRAVFEAGDTRVNGVAQSAGNGWFLEGVPKQNHPAMLDAHETELRAASESGETAGIKFTVKARFSSKHADVSWVRSAYLAAFSALGWSYILQPALNPIREQIKPGSPATLPSIIGFNPSHDARLRQIMIVEKPEELSSVVVRIGHYTVFLPDLWGTRTLDQLAASISGLWDEAGKVPFSLNGKIVPWPTRPMYALDTLTP
;
A
#
# COMPACT_ATOMS: atom_id res chain seq x y z
N MET A 1 11.99 -5.88 -27.43
CA MET A 1 12.10 -6.21 -25.99
C MET A 1 10.88 -5.67 -25.26
N ASN A 2 10.12 -6.53 -24.57
CA ASN A 2 8.93 -6.08 -23.83
C ASN A 2 9.34 -5.38 -22.51
N LYS A 3 8.41 -4.65 -21.87
CA LYS A 3 8.69 -3.87 -20.64
C LYS A 3 9.29 -4.71 -19.50
N ARG A 4 8.86 -5.97 -19.33
CA ARG A 4 9.35 -6.85 -18.26
C ARG A 4 10.77 -7.32 -18.54
N GLU A 5 11.02 -7.73 -19.78
CA GLU A 5 12.32 -8.20 -20.25
C GLU A 5 13.37 -7.08 -20.14
N ARG A 6 13.00 -5.83 -20.47
CA ARG A 6 13.84 -4.66 -20.25
C ARG A 6 14.23 -4.50 -18.78
N TRP A 7 13.25 -4.50 -17.88
CA TRP A 7 13.50 -4.31 -16.45
C TRP A 7 14.28 -5.45 -15.82
N PHE A 8 14.11 -6.68 -16.32
CA PHE A 8 14.96 -7.80 -15.94
C PHE A 8 16.43 -7.52 -16.33
N ASN A 9 16.67 -7.15 -17.60
CA ASN A 9 18.01 -6.90 -18.12
C ASN A 9 18.70 -5.69 -17.48
N GLU A 10 17.92 -4.70 -17.01
CA GLU A 10 18.45 -3.57 -16.23
C GLU A 10 18.81 -3.98 -14.80
N GLY A 11 17.93 -4.73 -14.11
CA GLY A 11 18.09 -5.02 -12.69
C GLY A 11 18.98 -6.22 -12.35
N ALA A 12 19.02 -7.25 -13.20
CA ALA A 12 19.75 -8.50 -12.92
C ALA A 12 21.28 -8.31 -12.85
N PRO A 13 21.93 -7.57 -13.78
CA PRO A 13 23.36 -7.30 -13.67
C PRO A 13 23.72 -6.50 -12.42
N LEU A 14 22.89 -5.51 -12.07
CA LEU A 14 23.08 -4.69 -10.88
C LEU A 14 22.98 -5.52 -9.59
N LEU A 15 22.05 -6.47 -9.52
CA LEU A 15 21.96 -7.40 -8.39
C LEU A 15 23.27 -8.15 -8.21
N ARG A 16 23.81 -8.73 -9.29
CA ARG A 16 25.09 -9.46 -9.24
C ARG A 16 26.22 -8.56 -8.75
N GLN A 17 26.39 -7.37 -9.32
CA GLN A 17 27.42 -6.41 -8.90
C GLN A 17 27.31 -6.04 -7.41
N VAL A 18 26.08 -5.85 -6.91
CA VAL A 18 25.86 -5.56 -5.50
C VAL A 18 26.20 -6.77 -4.63
N MET A 19 25.80 -7.98 -5.05
CA MET A 19 26.11 -9.22 -4.34
C MET A 19 27.61 -9.51 -4.31
N GLU A 20 28.34 -9.21 -5.38
CA GLU A 20 29.81 -9.27 -5.43
C GLU A 20 30.44 -8.29 -4.44
N ARG A 21 30.01 -7.02 -4.44
CA ARG A 21 30.53 -5.99 -3.52
C ARG A 21 30.36 -6.35 -2.05
N ILE A 22 29.27 -7.05 -1.69
CA ILE A 22 29.00 -7.47 -0.32
C ILE A 22 29.46 -8.91 -0.01
N GLY A 23 30.20 -9.55 -0.93
CA GLY A 23 30.77 -10.89 -0.72
C GLY A 23 29.74 -12.02 -0.66
N LEU A 24 28.60 -11.87 -1.35
CA LEU A 24 27.50 -12.84 -1.37
C LEU A 24 27.18 -13.37 -2.78
N ALA A 25 28.04 -13.15 -3.77
CA ALA A 25 27.84 -13.60 -5.15
C ALA A 25 27.57 -15.11 -5.26
N ASP A 26 28.22 -15.93 -4.43
CA ASP A 26 28.07 -17.39 -4.39
C ASP A 26 26.65 -17.86 -3.98
N ARG A 27 25.78 -16.95 -3.53
CA ARG A 27 24.37 -17.25 -3.28
C ARG A 27 23.52 -17.24 -4.56
N LEU A 28 24.06 -16.76 -5.67
CA LEU A 28 23.39 -16.86 -6.98
C LEU A 28 23.61 -18.26 -7.57
N PRO A 29 22.62 -18.83 -8.28
CA PRO A 29 22.70 -20.23 -8.73
C PRO A 29 23.79 -20.53 -9.78
N SER A 30 24.15 -19.54 -10.59
CA SER A 30 25.19 -19.63 -11.63
C SER A 30 25.70 -18.22 -11.96
N ASP A 31 26.58 -18.07 -12.95
CA ASP A 31 27.02 -16.77 -13.49
C ASP A 31 25.99 -16.09 -14.40
N ASP A 32 24.90 -16.77 -14.72
CA ASP A 32 23.84 -16.21 -15.55
C ASP A 32 23.16 -14.99 -14.87
N PRO A 33 22.52 -14.10 -15.63
CA PRO A 33 21.75 -13.00 -15.04
C PRO A 33 20.53 -13.51 -14.26
N TYR A 34 20.48 -13.19 -12.98
CA TYR A 34 19.32 -13.45 -12.12
C TYR A 34 18.71 -12.15 -11.60
N TYR A 35 17.38 -12.09 -11.61
CA TYR A 35 16.63 -11.02 -10.96
C TYR A 35 15.96 -11.57 -9.69
N ALA A 36 16.27 -11.00 -8.53
CA ALA A 36 15.60 -11.36 -7.29
C ALA A 36 14.26 -10.63 -7.14
N CYS A 37 13.22 -11.27 -6.61
CA CYS A 37 12.03 -10.51 -6.21
C CYS A 37 12.38 -9.60 -5.01
N PRO A 38 12.18 -8.28 -5.04
CA PRO A 38 12.58 -7.40 -3.93
C PRO A 38 11.81 -7.65 -2.62
N CYS A 39 10.66 -8.34 -2.68
CA CYS A 39 9.89 -8.73 -1.49
C CYS A 39 10.43 -9.98 -0.79
N CYS A 40 10.76 -11.03 -1.55
CA CYS A 40 11.14 -12.33 -0.98
C CYS A 40 12.59 -12.76 -1.23
N LEU A 41 13.31 -12.01 -2.05
CA LEU A 41 14.69 -12.26 -2.51
C LEU A 41 14.91 -13.58 -3.25
N TYR A 42 13.85 -14.29 -3.64
CA TYR A 42 13.98 -15.45 -4.52
C TYR A 42 14.50 -15.00 -5.89
N ALA A 43 15.59 -15.63 -6.36
CA ALA A 43 16.24 -15.33 -7.62
C ALA A 43 15.56 -16.06 -8.78
N PHE A 44 15.33 -15.34 -9.88
CA PHE A 44 14.69 -15.85 -11.08
C PHE A 44 15.59 -15.63 -12.30
N PRO A 45 15.73 -16.62 -13.19
CA PRO A 45 16.43 -16.43 -14.46
C PRO A 45 15.50 -15.76 -15.49
N LEU A 46 16.03 -15.41 -16.67
CA LEU A 46 15.30 -14.64 -17.68
C LEU A 46 14.01 -15.35 -18.17
N GLU A 47 14.02 -16.68 -18.24
CA GLU A 47 12.87 -17.51 -18.67
C GLU A 47 11.65 -17.31 -17.76
N ALA A 48 11.86 -16.86 -16.51
CA ALA A 48 10.78 -16.52 -15.59
C ALA A 48 9.92 -15.35 -16.09
N VAL A 49 10.46 -14.47 -16.95
CA VAL A 49 9.70 -13.40 -17.61
C VAL A 49 8.71 -13.98 -18.62
N ALA A 50 9.18 -14.88 -19.48
CA ALA A 50 8.36 -15.55 -20.48
C ALA A 50 7.29 -16.44 -19.82
N ALA A 51 7.66 -17.16 -18.77
CA ALA A 51 6.75 -17.98 -17.96
C ALA A 51 5.81 -17.17 -17.05
N GLN A 52 5.86 -15.84 -17.09
CA GLN A 52 5.07 -14.93 -16.25
C GLN A 52 5.19 -15.19 -14.74
N LYS A 53 6.34 -15.72 -14.30
CA LYS A 53 6.68 -15.86 -12.88
C LYS A 53 7.17 -14.54 -12.29
N LEU A 54 7.70 -13.64 -13.12
CA LEU A 54 7.93 -12.23 -12.82
C LEU A 54 6.84 -11.37 -13.47
N THR A 55 6.21 -10.51 -12.67
CA THR A 55 5.09 -9.64 -13.08
C THR A 55 5.41 -8.18 -12.79
N ILE A 56 4.71 -7.28 -13.48
CA ILE A 56 4.78 -5.84 -13.20
C ILE A 56 4.05 -5.57 -11.88
N GLU A 57 4.74 -4.93 -10.95
CA GLU A 57 4.18 -4.48 -9.68
C GLU A 57 3.72 -3.03 -9.79
N HIS A 58 2.50 -2.78 -9.31
CA HIS A 58 1.95 -1.43 -9.21
C HIS A 58 2.30 -0.85 -7.85
N VAL A 59 2.80 0.40 -7.82
CA VAL A 59 3.11 1.10 -6.56
C VAL A 59 2.45 2.48 -6.51
N PRO A 60 1.51 2.74 -5.57
CA PRO A 60 0.79 1.76 -4.74
C PRO A 60 0.02 0.73 -5.61
N PRO A 61 -0.74 -0.23 -5.05
CA PRO A 61 -1.54 -1.15 -5.87
C PRO A 61 -2.46 -0.44 -6.87
N GLU A 62 -2.76 -1.07 -8.01
CA GLU A 62 -3.57 -0.48 -9.09
C GLU A 62 -4.95 0.02 -8.60
N ALA A 63 -5.60 -0.74 -7.72
CA ALA A 63 -6.85 -0.35 -7.06
C ALA A 63 -6.77 0.99 -6.30
N LEU A 64 -5.57 1.38 -5.89
CA LEU A 64 -5.23 2.62 -5.19
C LEU A 64 -4.53 3.64 -6.12
N ASP A 65 -4.85 3.60 -7.42
CA ASP A 65 -4.30 4.46 -8.49
C ASP A 65 -2.81 4.29 -8.71
N GLY A 66 -2.34 3.07 -8.43
CA GLY A 66 -1.00 2.59 -8.71
C GLY A 66 -0.59 2.60 -10.16
N LYS A 67 0.71 2.76 -10.41
CA LYS A 67 1.30 2.56 -11.74
C LYS A 67 2.38 1.49 -11.70
N GLY A 68 2.46 0.71 -12.78
CA GLY A 68 3.45 -0.36 -12.90
C GLY A 68 4.87 0.21 -12.89
N MET A 69 5.64 -0.10 -11.85
CA MET A 69 6.88 0.58 -11.49
C MET A 69 8.12 -0.32 -11.49
N LEU A 70 7.99 -1.62 -11.16
CA LEU A 70 9.12 -2.56 -11.10
C LEU A 70 8.65 -4.01 -11.30
N LEU A 71 9.57 -4.98 -11.21
CA LEU A 71 9.25 -6.41 -11.22
C LEU A 71 9.23 -7.00 -9.79
N THR A 72 8.21 -7.82 -9.54
CA THR A 72 8.13 -8.74 -8.40
C THR A 72 7.74 -10.13 -8.90
N CYS A 73 7.88 -11.16 -8.06
CA CYS A 73 7.36 -12.48 -8.42
C CYS A 73 5.83 -12.50 -8.30
N LYS A 74 5.19 -13.28 -9.18
CA LYS A 74 3.73 -13.43 -9.25
C LYS A 74 3.11 -13.79 -7.91
N ARG A 75 3.79 -14.64 -7.12
CA ARG A 75 3.35 -15.03 -5.77
C ARG A 75 3.26 -13.81 -4.84
N CYS A 76 4.37 -13.07 -4.67
CA CYS A 76 4.39 -11.89 -3.80
C CYS A 76 3.43 -10.80 -4.25
N ASN A 77 3.24 -10.63 -5.56
CA ASN A 77 2.30 -9.65 -6.12
C ASN A 77 0.84 -10.06 -5.84
N ASN A 78 0.46 -11.28 -6.21
CA ASN A 78 -0.92 -11.74 -6.08
C ASN A 78 -1.36 -11.94 -4.62
N ASP A 79 -0.50 -12.55 -3.80
CA ASP A 79 -0.86 -12.85 -2.43
C ASP A 79 -0.88 -11.57 -1.56
N ALA A 80 -0.01 -10.58 -1.82
CA ALA A 80 -0.13 -9.26 -1.19
C ALA A 80 -1.44 -8.56 -1.55
N GLY A 81 -1.89 -8.73 -2.80
CA GLY A 81 -3.20 -8.27 -3.26
C GLY A 81 -4.35 -8.77 -2.38
N ARG A 82 -4.31 -10.06 -2.01
CA ARG A 82 -5.29 -10.72 -1.15
C ARG A 82 -5.13 -10.30 0.31
N ASP A 83 -3.91 -10.43 0.83
CA ASP A 83 -3.61 -10.38 2.26
C ASP A 83 -3.55 -8.94 2.80
N PHE A 84 -3.18 -7.95 1.98
CA PHE A 84 -2.90 -6.57 2.42
C PHE A 84 -3.64 -5.52 1.58
N ASP A 85 -3.49 -5.55 0.26
CA ASP A 85 -3.94 -4.44 -0.60
C ASP A 85 -5.47 -4.31 -0.63
N SER A 86 -6.18 -5.43 -0.52
CA SER A 86 -7.64 -5.45 -0.39
C SER A 86 -8.14 -4.68 0.85
N HIS A 87 -7.39 -4.74 1.95
CA HIS A 87 -7.68 -4.00 3.18
C HIS A 87 -7.37 -2.51 3.03
N ALA A 88 -6.26 -2.16 2.39
CA ALA A 88 -5.93 -0.76 2.12
C ALA A 88 -6.95 -0.10 1.18
N GLN A 89 -7.38 -0.81 0.12
CA GLN A 89 -8.47 -0.37 -0.75
C GLN A 89 -9.76 -0.15 0.05
N MET A 90 -10.19 -1.14 0.84
CA MET A 90 -11.42 -1.03 1.62
C MET A 90 -11.37 0.13 2.64
N ARG A 91 -10.21 0.35 3.27
CA ARG A 91 -10.00 1.50 4.16
C ARG A 91 -10.10 2.83 3.43
N ALA A 92 -9.51 2.94 2.24
CA ALA A 92 -9.60 4.15 1.41
C ALA A 92 -11.04 4.46 0.99
N GLU A 93 -11.80 3.44 0.55
CA GLU A 93 -13.22 3.62 0.21
C GLU A 93 -14.04 4.07 1.43
N PHE A 94 -13.79 3.48 2.60
CA PHE A 94 -14.47 3.85 3.84
C PHE A 94 -14.18 5.30 4.22
N TYR A 95 -12.93 5.77 4.15
CA TYR A 95 -12.60 7.17 4.45
C TYR A 95 -13.13 8.14 3.39
N ASN A 96 -13.11 7.77 2.11
CA ASN A 96 -13.73 8.59 1.06
C ASN A 96 -15.21 8.79 1.36
N MET A 97 -15.90 7.71 1.70
CA MET A 97 -17.30 7.76 2.08
C MET A 97 -17.55 8.67 3.29
N LEU A 98 -16.77 8.53 4.38
CA LEU A 98 -16.91 9.38 5.57
C LEU A 98 -16.62 10.87 5.28
N ALA A 99 -15.69 11.15 4.37
CA ALA A 99 -15.34 12.49 3.95
C ALA A 99 -16.31 13.08 2.91
N GLY A 100 -17.39 12.37 2.56
CA GLY A 100 -18.32 12.78 1.50
C GLY A 100 -17.69 12.82 0.11
N LYS A 101 -16.55 12.14 -0.10
CA LYS A 101 -15.91 11.97 -1.40
C LYS A 101 -16.51 10.77 -2.12
N GLY A 102 -16.41 10.75 -3.45
CA GLY A 102 -16.86 9.63 -4.26
C GLY A 102 -16.09 8.34 -3.91
N THR A 103 -16.80 7.21 -3.85
CA THR A 103 -16.20 5.87 -3.72
C THR A 103 -16.12 5.20 -5.09
N LYS A 104 -15.03 4.45 -5.37
CA LYS A 104 -14.84 3.77 -6.66
C LYS A 104 -15.71 2.54 -6.80
N ARG A 105 -16.18 1.99 -5.67
CA ARG A 105 -17.08 0.84 -5.62
C ARG A 105 -18.17 1.03 -4.57
N PRO A 106 -19.32 0.37 -4.73
CA PRO A 106 -20.31 0.27 -3.67
C PRO A 106 -19.77 -0.51 -2.46
N LEU A 107 -20.16 -0.07 -1.26
CA LEU A 107 -19.87 -0.76 0.00
C LEU A 107 -21.13 -1.49 0.47
N ARG A 108 -20.97 -2.69 1.03
CA ARG A 108 -22.11 -3.45 1.57
C ARG A 108 -22.81 -2.64 2.65
N ALA A 109 -24.13 -2.59 2.61
CA ALA A 109 -24.94 -1.87 3.57
C ALA A 109 -26.12 -2.73 4.03
N VAL A 110 -26.66 -2.37 5.19
CA VAL A 110 -27.98 -2.82 5.65
C VAL A 110 -28.85 -1.58 5.76
N PHE A 111 -30.01 -1.61 5.13
CA PHE A 111 -31.02 -0.56 5.21
C PHE A 111 -32.07 -0.97 6.24
N GLU A 112 -32.45 -0.01 7.09
CA GLU A 112 -33.41 -0.19 8.16
C GLU A 112 -34.58 0.78 7.94
N ALA A 113 -35.79 0.23 7.92
CA ALA A 113 -37.06 0.95 8.03
C ALA A 113 -37.86 0.21 9.11
N GLY A 114 -38.45 0.93 10.08
CA GLY A 114 -39.13 0.28 11.21
C GLY A 114 -38.28 -0.83 11.87
N ASP A 115 -38.85 -2.03 11.92
CA ASP A 115 -38.18 -3.26 12.40
C ASP A 115 -37.60 -4.12 11.25
N THR A 116 -37.80 -3.71 9.99
CA THR A 116 -37.37 -4.45 8.81
C THR A 116 -35.93 -4.10 8.43
N ARG A 117 -35.17 -5.12 8.01
CA ARG A 117 -33.79 -4.98 7.55
C ARG A 117 -33.59 -5.63 6.19
N VAL A 118 -33.00 -4.89 5.26
CA VAL A 118 -32.65 -5.40 3.92
C VAL A 118 -31.18 -5.18 3.62
N ASN A 119 -30.56 -6.15 2.94
CA ASN A 119 -29.18 -6.05 2.46
C ASN A 119 -29.14 -5.24 1.17
N GLY A 120 -28.18 -4.33 1.10
CA GLY A 120 -27.96 -3.48 -0.06
C GLY A 120 -26.50 -3.10 -0.21
N VAL A 121 -26.28 -2.12 -1.06
CA VAL A 121 -25.01 -1.43 -1.20
C VAL A 121 -25.22 0.08 -1.11
N ALA A 122 -24.29 0.75 -0.45
CA ALA A 122 -24.21 2.20 -0.40
C ALA A 122 -22.98 2.66 -1.17
N GLN A 123 -23.14 3.67 -2.03
CA GLN A 123 -22.05 4.31 -2.74
C GLN A 123 -22.14 5.81 -2.54
N SER A 124 -21.03 6.46 -2.19
CA SER A 124 -20.97 7.91 -2.19
C SER A 124 -20.65 8.37 -3.62
N ALA A 125 -21.46 9.27 -4.16
CA ALA A 125 -21.22 9.93 -5.45
C ALA A 125 -20.52 11.29 -5.31
N GLY A 126 -20.11 11.66 -4.10
CA GLY A 126 -19.43 12.94 -3.82
C GLY A 126 -20.39 14.12 -3.55
N ASN A 127 -21.60 14.09 -4.10
CA ASN A 127 -22.66 15.07 -3.84
C ASN A 127 -23.92 14.45 -3.22
N GLY A 128 -23.88 13.16 -2.90
CA GLY A 128 -25.03 12.41 -2.42
C GLY A 128 -24.71 10.92 -2.28
N TRP A 129 -25.73 10.18 -1.86
CA TRP A 129 -25.64 8.74 -1.62
C TRP A 129 -26.52 7.98 -2.60
N PHE A 130 -25.96 6.95 -3.22
CA PHE A 130 -26.71 5.93 -3.93
C PHE A 130 -26.89 4.72 -3.03
N LEU A 131 -28.13 4.36 -2.76
CA LEU A 131 -28.52 3.20 -1.96
C LEU A 131 -29.28 2.24 -2.87
N GLU A 132 -28.78 1.02 -3.03
CA GLU A 132 -29.37 0.03 -3.92
C GLU A 132 -29.54 -1.31 -3.19
N GLY A 133 -30.72 -1.92 -3.27
CA GLY A 133 -30.94 -3.28 -2.81
C GLY A 133 -30.27 -4.28 -3.75
N VAL A 134 -29.58 -5.30 -3.21
CA VAL A 134 -28.91 -6.29 -4.08
C VAL A 134 -29.90 -7.37 -4.52
N PRO A 135 -30.05 -7.63 -5.83
CA PRO A 135 -30.95 -8.67 -6.32
C PRO A 135 -30.67 -10.03 -5.68
N LYS A 136 -31.73 -10.75 -5.28
CA LYS A 136 -31.70 -12.09 -4.69
C LYS A 136 -30.95 -12.22 -3.35
N GLN A 137 -30.61 -11.11 -2.69
CA GLN A 137 -30.01 -11.13 -1.33
C GLN A 137 -31.01 -10.88 -0.20
N ASN A 138 -32.27 -10.65 -0.55
CA ASN A 138 -33.37 -10.42 0.37
C ASN A 138 -34.54 -11.33 -0.01
N HIS A 139 -35.26 -11.81 1.00
CA HIS A 139 -36.52 -12.51 0.78
C HIS A 139 -37.57 -11.51 0.26
N PRO A 140 -38.39 -11.84 -0.76
CA PRO A 140 -39.38 -10.90 -1.33
C PRO A 140 -40.27 -10.24 -0.27
N ALA A 141 -40.82 -11.03 0.67
CA ALA A 141 -41.65 -10.50 1.75
C ALA A 141 -40.95 -9.43 2.63
N MET A 142 -39.62 -9.50 2.78
CA MET A 142 -38.85 -8.49 3.53
C MET A 142 -38.66 -7.21 2.72
N LEU A 143 -38.57 -7.31 1.39
CA LEU A 143 -38.52 -6.14 0.52
C LEU A 143 -39.86 -5.41 0.53
N ASP A 144 -40.96 -6.15 0.40
CA ASP A 144 -42.32 -5.59 0.40
C ASP A 144 -42.63 -4.89 1.73
N ALA A 145 -42.26 -5.50 2.86
CA ALA A 145 -42.40 -4.91 4.19
C ALA A 145 -41.58 -3.62 4.33
N HIS A 146 -40.31 -3.64 3.91
CA HIS A 146 -39.44 -2.47 3.97
C HIS A 146 -39.93 -1.32 3.07
N GLU A 147 -40.45 -1.62 1.87
CA GLU A 147 -41.03 -0.61 0.98
C GLU A 147 -42.31 0.01 1.60
N THR A 148 -43.14 -0.82 2.23
CA THR A 148 -44.37 -0.36 2.91
C THR A 148 -44.03 0.60 4.06
N GLU A 149 -43.05 0.26 4.89
CA GLU A 149 -42.60 1.11 5.99
C GLU A 149 -42.01 2.44 5.50
N LEU A 150 -41.18 2.41 4.44
CA LEU A 150 -40.64 3.64 3.84
C LEU A 150 -41.74 4.54 3.28
N ARG A 151 -42.76 3.96 2.63
CA ARG A 151 -43.88 4.71 2.07
C ARG A 151 -44.72 5.37 3.15
N ALA A 152 -45.05 4.62 4.21
CA ALA A 152 -45.79 5.15 5.35
C ALA A 152 -45.04 6.31 6.04
N ALA A 153 -43.72 6.19 6.19
CA ALA A 153 -42.89 7.26 6.76
C ALA A 153 -42.80 8.50 5.85
N SER A 154 -42.83 8.32 4.52
CA SER A 154 -42.85 9.45 3.58
C SER A 154 -44.20 10.18 3.57
N GLU A 155 -45.31 9.46 3.74
CA GLU A 155 -46.67 10.00 3.71
C GLU A 155 -47.04 10.76 5.00
N SER A 156 -46.42 10.44 6.14
CA SER A 156 -46.66 11.13 7.42
C SER A 156 -46.08 12.54 7.49
N GLY A 157 -45.25 12.95 6.53
CA GLY A 157 -44.61 14.27 6.51
C GLY A 157 -43.50 14.46 7.56
N GLU A 158 -43.23 13.44 8.39
CA GLU A 158 -41.99 13.37 9.16
C GLU A 158 -40.82 13.17 8.18
N THR A 159 -39.69 13.80 8.43
CA THR A 159 -38.46 13.45 7.72
C THR A 159 -38.14 12.00 8.02
N ALA A 160 -38.52 11.10 7.11
CA ALA A 160 -38.19 9.68 7.15
C ALA A 160 -36.67 9.54 7.05
N GLY A 161 -35.99 9.61 8.19
CA GLY A 161 -34.55 9.40 8.27
C GLY A 161 -34.25 7.98 7.81
N ILE A 162 -33.66 7.83 6.61
CA ILE A 162 -33.20 6.53 6.14
C ILE A 162 -32.01 6.13 7.00
N LYS A 163 -32.21 5.14 7.87
CA LYS A 163 -31.15 4.56 8.68
C LYS A 163 -30.48 3.46 7.89
N PHE A 164 -29.16 3.53 7.77
CA PHE A 164 -28.37 2.46 7.17
C PHE A 164 -27.05 2.25 7.88
N THR A 165 -26.57 1.01 7.85
CA THR A 165 -25.28 0.62 8.40
C THR A 165 -24.38 0.14 7.28
N VAL A 166 -23.26 0.84 7.04
CA VAL A 166 -22.24 0.42 6.08
C VAL A 166 -21.28 -0.57 6.73
N LYS A 167 -21.11 -1.73 6.10
CA LYS A 167 -20.22 -2.81 6.53
C LYS A 167 -18.87 -2.71 5.81
N ALA A 168 -17.94 -1.92 6.35
CA ALA A 168 -16.56 -1.93 5.92
C ALA A 168 -15.76 -2.97 6.73
N ARG A 169 -15.29 -4.03 6.07
CA ARG A 169 -14.46 -5.06 6.71
C ARG A 169 -13.02 -4.93 6.23
N PHE A 170 -12.16 -4.37 7.07
CA PHE A 170 -10.72 -4.35 6.83
C PHE A 170 -9.93 -4.44 8.13
N SER A 171 -8.68 -4.90 8.03
CA SER A 171 -7.70 -4.84 9.11
C SER A 171 -6.84 -3.60 8.91
N SER A 172 -6.84 -2.67 9.88
CA SER A 172 -5.98 -1.47 9.83
C SER A 172 -4.51 -1.85 9.71
N LYS A 173 -4.08 -2.88 10.46
CA LYS A 173 -2.70 -3.41 10.39
C LYS A 173 -2.35 -3.89 8.99
N HIS A 174 -3.23 -4.67 8.33
CA HIS A 174 -2.95 -5.15 6.98
C HIS A 174 -2.97 -4.02 5.94
N ALA A 175 -3.86 -3.03 6.13
CA ALA A 175 -3.86 -1.83 5.30
C ALA A 175 -2.55 -1.06 5.45
N ASP A 176 -2.01 -0.92 6.66
CA ASP A 176 -0.71 -0.30 6.91
C ASP A 176 0.44 -1.07 6.25
N VAL A 177 0.43 -2.40 6.32
CA VAL A 177 1.41 -3.25 5.61
C VAL A 177 1.39 -2.99 4.11
N SER A 178 0.23 -2.81 3.48
CA SER A 178 0.13 -2.47 2.04
C SER A 178 0.82 -1.13 1.72
N TRP A 179 0.68 -0.12 2.58
CA TRP A 179 1.34 1.17 2.40
C TRP A 179 2.84 1.11 2.68
N VAL A 180 3.27 0.37 3.70
CA VAL A 180 4.69 0.11 3.97
C VAL A 180 5.34 -0.64 2.81
N ARG A 181 4.67 -1.66 2.28
CA ARG A 181 5.10 -2.39 1.07
C ARG A 181 5.23 -1.44 -0.12
N SER A 182 4.24 -0.59 -0.34
CA SER A 182 4.28 0.41 -1.42
C SER A 182 5.46 1.37 -1.26
N ALA A 183 5.70 1.87 -0.04
CA ALA A 183 6.84 2.73 0.26
C ALA A 183 8.18 2.03 0.03
N TYR A 184 8.34 0.81 0.53
CA TYR A 184 9.53 -0.02 0.34
C TYR A 184 9.82 -0.26 -1.14
N LEU A 185 8.79 -0.56 -1.94
CA LEU A 185 8.95 -0.83 -3.36
C LEU A 185 9.23 0.44 -4.17
N ALA A 186 8.67 1.60 -3.78
CA ALA A 186 9.04 2.89 -4.36
C ALA A 186 10.49 3.24 -4.04
N ALA A 187 10.93 3.05 -2.80
CA ALA A 187 12.32 3.26 -2.39
C ALA A 187 13.28 2.31 -3.13
N PHE A 188 12.92 1.03 -3.28
CA PHE A 188 13.69 0.08 -4.09
C PHE A 188 13.81 0.53 -5.54
N SER A 189 12.68 0.92 -6.16
CA SER A 189 12.68 1.37 -7.55
C SER A 189 13.59 2.59 -7.74
N ALA A 190 13.61 3.51 -6.78
CA ALA A 190 14.50 4.67 -6.82
C ALA A 190 15.97 4.33 -6.52
N LEU A 191 16.25 3.60 -5.44
CA LEU A 191 17.58 3.48 -4.84
C LEU A 191 18.30 2.18 -5.21
N GLY A 192 17.58 1.07 -5.38
CA GLY A 192 18.10 -0.20 -5.85
C GLY A 192 18.49 -1.23 -4.78
N TRP A 193 19.26 -2.23 -5.21
CA TRP A 193 19.68 -3.40 -4.44
C TRP A 193 20.57 -3.05 -3.26
N SER A 194 21.50 -2.09 -3.43
CA SER A 194 22.38 -1.61 -2.36
C SER A 194 21.58 -1.07 -1.17
N TYR A 195 20.41 -0.50 -1.44
CA TYR A 195 19.49 -0.06 -0.40
C TYR A 195 18.76 -1.23 0.23
N ILE A 196 18.05 -2.03 -0.56
CA ILE A 196 17.18 -3.04 0.03
C ILE A 196 17.95 -4.18 0.66
N LEU A 197 19.14 -4.57 0.20
CA LEU A 197 19.87 -5.71 0.77
C LEU A 197 20.46 -5.43 2.17
N GLN A 198 20.30 -4.21 2.69
CA GLN A 198 20.73 -3.86 4.04
C GLN A 198 20.00 -4.69 5.10
N PRO A 199 20.72 -5.11 6.18
CA PRO A 199 20.11 -5.85 7.29
C PRO A 199 18.99 -5.08 7.99
N ALA A 200 19.06 -3.75 8.07
CA ALA A 200 18.04 -2.92 8.69
C ALA A 200 16.66 -3.04 8.02
N LEU A 201 16.62 -3.46 6.74
CA LEU A 201 15.40 -3.65 5.96
C LEU A 201 14.84 -5.08 6.07
N ASN A 202 15.54 -6.01 6.74
CA ASN A 202 15.07 -7.39 6.94
C ASN A 202 13.69 -7.45 7.62
N PRO A 203 13.42 -6.72 8.72
CA PRO A 203 12.11 -6.80 9.39
C PRO A 203 10.96 -6.33 8.48
N ILE A 204 11.21 -5.31 7.64
CA ILE A 204 10.24 -4.84 6.65
C ILE A 204 9.98 -5.93 5.61
N ARG A 205 11.03 -6.54 5.06
CA ARG A 205 10.88 -7.66 4.11
C ARG A 205 10.12 -8.82 4.70
N GLU A 206 10.41 -9.22 5.93
CA GLU A 206 9.69 -10.31 6.58
C GLU A 206 8.20 -10.00 6.75
N GLN A 207 7.84 -8.74 7.02
CA GLN A 207 6.43 -8.38 7.20
C GLN A 207 5.66 -8.26 5.88
N ILE A 208 6.26 -7.71 4.82
CA ILE A 208 5.57 -7.52 3.54
C ILE A 208 5.45 -8.82 2.74
N LYS A 209 6.02 -9.93 3.24
CA LYS A 209 5.80 -11.26 2.69
C LYS A 209 4.36 -11.70 2.96
N PRO A 210 3.68 -12.31 1.96
CA PRO A 210 2.36 -12.85 2.17
C PRO A 210 2.34 -13.93 3.27
N GLY A 211 1.27 -13.93 4.07
CA GLY A 211 1.11 -14.82 5.23
C GLY A 211 2.04 -14.54 6.42
N SER A 212 2.77 -13.42 6.46
CA SER A 212 3.69 -13.12 7.56
C SER A 212 2.96 -12.83 8.88
N PRO A 213 3.34 -13.47 10.01
CA PRO A 213 2.82 -13.12 11.32
C PRO A 213 3.50 -11.87 11.91
N ALA A 214 4.56 -11.36 11.27
CA ALA A 214 5.39 -10.30 11.82
C ALA A 214 4.60 -9.00 12.09
N THR A 215 4.99 -8.32 13.17
CA THR A 215 4.49 -7.00 13.55
C THR A 215 5.61 -5.99 13.41
N LEU A 216 5.42 -4.98 12.57
CA LEU A 216 6.32 -3.84 12.52
C LEU A 216 6.06 -2.92 13.73
N PRO A 217 7.11 -2.27 14.24
CA PRO A 217 6.92 -1.10 15.10
C PRO A 217 6.31 0.05 14.30
N SER A 218 5.77 1.08 14.98
CA SER A 218 5.05 2.17 14.33
C SER A 218 5.97 3.07 13.48
N ILE A 219 6.06 2.77 12.18
CA ILE A 219 6.87 3.51 11.20
C ILE A 219 6.03 4.21 10.13
N ILE A 220 4.70 4.16 10.28
CA ILE A 220 3.74 4.73 9.34
C ILE A 220 2.81 5.67 10.11
N GLY A 221 2.53 6.82 9.51
CA GLY A 221 1.47 7.71 9.96
C GLY A 221 0.55 8.14 8.85
N PHE A 222 -0.63 8.59 9.27
CA PHE A 222 -1.70 9.04 8.40
C PHE A 222 -2.04 10.49 8.71
N ASN A 223 -2.00 11.35 7.70
CA ASN A 223 -2.43 12.74 7.80
C ASN A 223 -3.46 13.06 6.69
N PRO A 224 -4.74 13.24 7.05
CA PRO A 224 -5.81 13.51 6.08
C PRO A 224 -5.66 14.86 5.39
N SER A 225 -4.86 15.77 5.93
CA SER A 225 -4.63 17.12 5.36
C SER A 225 -3.61 17.13 4.22
N HIS A 226 -2.83 16.06 4.03
CA HIS A 226 -1.91 15.96 2.90
C HIS A 226 -2.64 15.80 1.57
N ASP A 227 -2.06 16.29 0.47
CA ASP A 227 -2.58 16.06 -0.88
C ASP A 227 -2.58 14.55 -1.18
N ALA A 228 -3.75 13.99 -1.52
CA ALA A 228 -3.92 12.58 -1.89
C ALA A 228 -3.06 12.16 -3.10
N ARG A 229 -2.67 13.11 -3.95
CA ARG A 229 -1.81 12.90 -5.12
C ARG A 229 -0.33 13.01 -4.81
N LEU A 230 0.05 13.41 -3.59
CA LEU A 230 1.45 13.54 -3.20
C LEU A 230 2.18 12.21 -3.40
N ARG A 231 3.31 12.26 -4.08
CA ARG A 231 4.25 11.15 -4.28
C ARG A 231 5.64 11.72 -4.10
N GLN A 232 6.30 11.35 -3.00
CA GLN A 232 7.60 11.93 -2.64
C GLN A 232 8.46 10.91 -1.93
N ILE A 233 9.74 10.92 -2.25
CA ILE A 233 10.79 10.22 -1.49
C ILE A 233 11.75 11.31 -1.00
N MET A 234 12.10 11.27 0.28
CA MET A 234 13.04 12.18 0.90
C MET A 234 14.08 11.37 1.67
N ILE A 235 15.36 11.65 1.44
CA ILE A 235 16.45 11.19 2.31
C ILE A 235 16.60 12.24 3.40
N VAL A 236 16.18 11.91 4.62
CA VAL A 236 16.22 12.84 5.76
C VAL A 236 17.67 13.00 6.23
N GLU A 237 18.13 14.25 6.27
CA GLU A 237 19.45 14.62 6.80
C GLU A 237 19.32 15.27 8.19
N LYS A 238 18.19 15.95 8.48
CA LYS A 238 17.91 16.55 9.80
C LYS A 238 16.43 16.43 10.20
N PRO A 239 16.14 16.27 11.50
CA PRO A 239 17.09 16.09 12.60
C PRO A 239 17.77 14.71 12.52
N GLU A 240 18.99 14.58 13.05
CA GLU A 240 19.82 13.37 12.87
C GLU A 240 19.12 12.15 13.45
N GLU A 241 18.39 12.30 14.56
CA GLU A 241 17.58 11.29 15.23
C GLU A 241 16.48 10.69 14.33
N LEU A 242 16.18 11.34 13.20
CA LEU A 242 15.20 10.90 12.21
C LEU A 242 15.81 10.63 10.83
N SER A 243 17.15 10.53 10.75
CA SER A 243 17.83 10.02 9.56
C SER A 243 17.16 8.73 9.08
N SER A 244 16.58 8.81 7.88
CA SER A 244 15.69 7.79 7.32
C SER A 244 15.42 8.08 5.84
N VAL A 245 14.87 7.10 5.14
CA VAL A 245 14.21 7.32 3.85
C VAL A 245 12.71 7.47 4.11
N VAL A 246 12.21 8.69 3.97
CA VAL A 246 10.78 9.00 4.12
C VAL A 246 10.09 8.90 2.77
N VAL A 247 9.04 8.09 2.71
CA VAL A 247 8.20 7.94 1.52
C VAL A 247 6.79 8.39 1.83
N ARG A 248 6.29 9.35 1.05
CA ARG A 248 4.93 9.89 1.16
C ARG A 248 4.11 9.45 -0.04
N ILE A 249 2.98 8.80 0.25
CA ILE A 249 2.01 8.32 -0.75
C ILE A 249 0.63 8.80 -0.32
N GLY A 250 0.20 9.93 -0.88
CA GLY A 250 -1.04 10.60 -0.50
C GLY A 250 -1.03 11.00 0.98
N HIS A 251 -1.99 10.46 1.72
CA HIS A 251 -2.15 10.72 3.16
C HIS A 251 -1.16 9.94 4.04
N TYR A 252 -0.37 9.02 3.49
CA TYR A 252 0.50 8.15 4.26
C TYR A 252 1.95 8.63 4.20
N THR A 253 2.61 8.64 5.35
CA THR A 253 4.05 8.86 5.50
C THR A 253 4.66 7.62 6.11
N VAL A 254 5.62 7.00 5.43
CA VAL A 254 6.35 5.83 5.90
C VAL A 254 7.81 6.20 6.09
N PHE A 255 8.37 5.86 7.24
CA PHE A 255 9.79 6.00 7.55
C PHE A 255 10.47 4.65 7.36
N LEU A 256 11.39 4.57 6.41
CA LEU A 256 12.24 3.41 6.19
C LEU A 256 13.64 3.71 6.73
N PRO A 257 14.44 2.70 7.11
CA PRO A 257 15.81 2.93 7.56
C PRO A 257 16.63 3.73 6.55
N ASP A 258 17.62 4.46 7.06
CA ASP A 258 18.49 5.32 6.27
C ASP A 258 19.34 4.54 5.26
N LEU A 259 20.07 5.27 4.40
CA LEU A 259 20.85 4.67 3.30
C LEU A 259 22.04 3.84 3.76
N TRP A 260 22.45 3.96 5.02
CA TRP A 260 23.65 3.34 5.56
C TRP A 260 23.34 2.33 6.67
N GLY A 261 22.05 2.12 6.97
CA GLY A 261 21.61 1.24 8.05
C GLY A 261 22.17 1.66 9.41
N THR A 262 22.34 2.96 9.66
CA THR A 262 22.93 3.47 10.90
C THR A 262 22.10 3.12 12.14
N ARG A 263 20.79 2.88 11.94
CA ARG A 263 19.86 2.48 13.00
C ARG A 263 19.07 1.25 12.63
N THR A 264 18.68 0.49 13.65
CA THR A 264 17.70 -0.57 13.51
C THR A 264 16.31 0.01 13.29
N LEU A 265 15.39 -0.80 12.76
CA LEU A 265 14.01 -0.39 12.56
C LEU A 265 13.32 -0.01 13.88
N ASP A 266 13.62 -0.73 14.97
CA ASP A 266 13.06 -0.46 16.29
C ASP A 266 13.57 0.87 16.87
N GLN A 267 14.86 1.18 16.68
CA GLN A 267 15.42 2.48 17.09
C GLN A 267 14.75 3.63 16.32
N LEU A 268 14.61 3.49 15.00
CA LEU A 268 13.91 4.48 14.18
C LEU A 268 12.46 4.66 14.64
N ALA A 269 11.73 3.56 14.87
CA ALA A 269 10.35 3.62 15.32
C ALA A 269 10.20 4.22 16.73
N ALA A 270 11.16 3.99 17.63
CA ALA A 270 11.19 4.63 18.94
C ALA A 270 11.36 6.15 18.80
N SER A 271 12.26 6.61 17.93
CA SER A 271 12.45 8.03 17.62
C SER A 271 11.20 8.67 17.03
N ILE A 272 10.41 7.92 16.26
CA ILE A 272 9.16 8.36 15.64
C ILE A 272 7.96 8.31 16.62
N SER A 273 7.96 7.40 17.59
CA SER A 273 6.79 7.21 18.47
C SER A 273 6.48 8.45 19.33
N GLY A 274 7.49 9.28 19.63
CA GLY A 274 7.32 10.55 20.34
C GLY A 274 6.87 11.73 19.47
N LEU A 275 6.61 11.51 18.18
CA LEU A 275 6.48 12.56 17.17
C LEU A 275 5.09 12.71 16.57
N TRP A 276 4.22 11.73 16.78
CA TRP A 276 2.82 11.83 16.39
C TRP A 276 2.05 12.47 17.56
N ASP A 277 1.52 13.69 17.37
CA ASP A 277 0.57 14.22 18.35
C ASP A 277 -0.78 13.47 18.25
N GLU A 278 -1.69 13.69 19.21
CA GLU A 278 -3.03 13.10 19.22
C GLU A 278 -3.86 13.43 17.96
N ALA A 279 -3.45 14.45 17.19
CA ALA A 279 -4.06 14.88 15.94
C ALA A 279 -3.33 14.37 14.68
N GLY A 280 -2.29 13.54 14.83
CA GLY A 280 -1.46 13.03 13.73
C GLY A 280 -0.61 14.10 13.03
N LYS A 281 -0.48 15.30 13.61
CA LYS A 281 0.46 16.33 13.15
C LYS A 281 1.85 16.01 13.69
N VAL A 282 2.80 16.26 12.82
CA VAL A 282 4.22 16.01 13.00
C VAL A 282 4.84 17.39 13.30
N PRO A 283 5.13 17.74 14.57
CA PRO A 283 5.45 19.13 14.97
C PRO A 283 6.86 19.59 14.58
N PHE A 284 7.57 18.86 13.72
CA PHE A 284 8.93 19.16 13.28
C PHE A 284 9.04 19.20 11.76
N SER A 285 9.95 20.03 11.28
CA SER A 285 10.32 20.08 9.88
C SER A 285 11.40 19.04 9.61
N LEU A 286 11.15 18.15 8.65
CA LEU A 286 12.18 17.30 8.08
C LEU A 286 12.95 18.09 7.02
N ASN A 287 14.28 18.06 7.10
CA ASN A 287 15.15 18.61 6.07
C ASN A 287 15.97 17.49 5.45
N GLY A 288 16.11 17.51 4.13
CA GLY A 288 16.83 16.47 3.42
C GLY A 288 16.68 16.59 1.92
N LYS A 289 17.21 15.61 1.20
CA LYS A 289 17.23 15.59 -0.26
C LYS A 289 15.99 14.91 -0.80
N ILE A 290 15.31 15.58 -1.72
CA ILE A 290 14.19 14.98 -2.45
C ILE A 290 14.74 14.09 -3.56
N VAL A 291 14.29 12.83 -3.58
CA VAL A 291 14.56 11.88 -4.64
C VAL A 291 13.35 11.89 -5.60
N PRO A 292 13.57 11.97 -6.93
CA PRO A 292 12.48 11.91 -7.91
C PRO A 292 11.61 10.66 -7.71
N TRP A 293 10.30 10.82 -7.80
CA TRP A 293 9.39 9.67 -7.73
C TRP A 293 9.61 8.75 -8.95
N PRO A 294 9.90 7.46 -8.75
CA PRO A 294 10.22 6.57 -9.85
C PRO A 294 8.98 6.24 -10.69
N THR A 295 9.14 6.24 -12.01
CA THR A 295 8.13 5.74 -12.98
C THR A 295 8.54 4.41 -13.62
N ARG A 296 9.76 3.97 -13.29
CA ARG A 296 10.45 2.75 -13.70
C ARG A 296 11.58 2.49 -12.70
N PRO A 297 12.20 1.30 -12.67
CA PRO A 297 13.39 1.08 -11.88
C PRO A 297 14.52 2.01 -12.32
N MET A 298 15.12 2.70 -11.36
CA MET A 298 16.20 3.67 -11.51
C MET A 298 17.51 3.19 -10.90
N TYR A 299 17.45 2.42 -9.81
CA TYR A 299 18.61 1.79 -9.16
C TYR A 299 19.75 2.77 -8.81
N ALA A 300 19.41 3.97 -8.33
CA ALA A 300 20.34 5.09 -8.26
C ALA A 300 21.63 4.78 -7.48
N LEU A 301 21.58 3.99 -6.40
CA LEU A 301 22.77 3.64 -5.62
C LEU A 301 23.60 2.51 -6.23
N ASP A 302 23.02 1.70 -7.12
CA ASP A 302 23.72 0.59 -7.77
C ASP A 302 24.47 1.05 -9.02
N THR A 303 23.97 2.09 -9.67
CA THR A 303 24.60 2.68 -10.86
C THR A 303 25.74 3.65 -10.54
N LEU A 304 25.89 4.04 -9.27
CA LEU A 304 27.05 4.80 -8.82
C LEU A 304 28.24 3.83 -8.80
N THR A 305 29.07 3.93 -9.84
CA THR A 305 30.38 3.26 -9.85
C THR A 305 31.19 3.82 -8.67
N PRO A 306 31.84 2.98 -7.84
CA PRO A 306 32.80 3.47 -6.85
C PRO A 306 33.96 4.23 -7.52
#